data_AF-A0A6U4G6S6-F1
#
_entry.id   AF-A0A6U4G6S6-F1
#
_cell.length_a   1.000
_cell.length_b   1.000
_cell.length_c   1.000
_cell.angle_alpha   90.00
_cell.angle_beta   90.00
_cell.angle_gamma   90.00
#
_symmetry.space_group_name_H-M   'P 1'
#
loop_
_entity.id
_entity.type
_entity.pdbx_description
1 polymer ?
#
loop_
_entity_poly.entity_id
_entity_poly.type
_entity_poly.pdbx_seq_one_letter_code
_entity_poly.pdbx_strand_id
1 'polypeptide(L)'
;MNNTGQDVSLNAAEVRDLTRIERIGAHSHIRGLGLDDALEPREVSQGMVGQAPARRAAGVVYKMIQEGKIAGRAILLAGQPGTGKTAIAMGIAQALGEDTPFNTIAGSEIFSLEMSKTEALTQAFRRSIGVRIMEETEIIEGEVVEIQVDTPAEGASEKSGRITLCTTDMETVYDLGTKMIDALQKEKVSAGDVITIDKASGKITKLGRSFTRSRDYDAMGPQTRFVQCPEGELQKRKEVVHVVSLHEIDVINSRQQGFLALFSGDTGEIKSEVREQINAKVAEWREEGKASIVPGVLFIDEVHMLDI
;
A
#
# COMPACT_ATOMS: atom_id res chain seq x y z
N MET A 1 -24.52 28.09 13.38
CA MET A 1 -23.59 27.71 12.29
C MET A 1 -22.34 27.15 12.94
N ASN A 2 -22.38 25.87 13.32
CA ASN A 2 -21.21 25.18 13.89
C ASN A 2 -20.70 24.24 12.81
N ASN A 3 -19.59 24.61 12.19
CA ASN A 3 -18.87 23.81 11.23
C ASN A 3 -17.98 22.83 11.99
N THR A 4 -18.53 21.68 12.37
CA THR A 4 -17.74 20.56 12.88
C THR A 4 -17.06 19.90 11.69
N GLY A 5 -15.85 20.35 11.37
CA GLY A 5 -14.93 19.62 10.50
C GLY A 5 -14.63 18.28 11.16
N GLN A 6 -15.24 17.21 10.66
CA GLN A 6 -14.82 15.86 10.98
C GLN A 6 -13.50 15.60 10.25
N ASP A 7 -12.41 15.59 11.03
CA ASP A 7 -11.10 15.11 10.61
C ASP A 7 -11.24 13.67 10.09
N VAL A 8 -10.78 13.45 8.86
CA VAL A 8 -10.64 12.11 8.30
C VAL A 8 -9.52 11.44 9.06
N SER A 9 -9.86 10.44 9.88
CA SER A 9 -8.86 9.66 10.59
C SER A 9 -8.20 8.67 9.64
N LEU A 10 -7.05 9.06 9.08
CA LEU A 10 -6.18 8.19 8.29
C LEU A 10 -5.25 7.38 9.20
N ASN A 11 -5.79 6.67 10.20
CA ASN A 11 -5.01 5.65 10.92
C ASN A 11 -4.97 4.38 10.07
N ALA A 12 -4.26 4.44 8.94
CA ALA A 12 -3.97 3.27 8.13
C ALA A 12 -2.96 2.41 8.89
N ALA A 13 -3.44 1.34 9.53
CA ALA A 13 -2.54 0.30 10.01
C ALA A 13 -1.77 -0.24 8.81
N GLU A 14 -0.44 -0.07 8.84
CA GLU A 14 0.48 -0.53 7.79
C GLU A 14 0.09 -1.91 7.27
N VAL A 15 -0.30 -1.94 6.00
CA VAL A 15 -0.45 -3.17 5.24
C VAL A 15 0.95 -3.74 5.07
N ARG A 16 1.35 -4.64 5.97
CA ARG A 16 2.39 -5.61 5.62
C ARG A 16 1.81 -6.41 4.46
N ASP A 17 2.31 -6.15 3.26
CA ASP A 17 2.08 -7.03 2.12
C ASP A 17 2.35 -8.46 2.57
N LEU A 18 1.27 -9.21 2.76
CA LEU A 18 1.32 -10.66 2.84
C LEU A 18 2.08 -11.07 1.59
N THR A 19 3.27 -11.64 1.79
CA THR A 19 4.10 -12.20 0.74
C THR A 19 3.19 -12.95 -0.22
N ARG A 20 2.93 -12.34 -1.39
CA ARG A 20 1.97 -12.88 -2.36
C ARG A 20 2.41 -14.30 -2.64
N ILE A 21 1.60 -15.28 -2.24
CA ILE A 21 1.85 -16.67 -2.60
C ILE A 21 1.55 -16.74 -4.10
N GLU A 22 2.55 -16.47 -4.93
CA GLU A 22 2.45 -16.63 -6.38
C GLU A 22 2.21 -18.12 -6.68
N ARG A 23 0.95 -18.49 -6.85
CA ARG A 23 0.58 -19.81 -7.38
C ARG A 23 0.66 -19.76 -8.89
N ILE A 24 1.15 -20.85 -9.50
CA ILE A 24 1.21 -20.98 -10.96
C ILE A 24 -0.24 -20.99 -11.50
N GLY A 25 -0.63 -19.88 -12.13
CA GLY A 25 -1.91 -19.72 -12.84
C GLY A 25 -1.73 -19.75 -14.35
N ALA A 26 -2.84 -19.86 -15.09
CA ALA A 26 -2.85 -19.94 -16.56
C ALA A 26 -2.11 -18.78 -17.26
N HIS A 27 -2.00 -17.63 -16.60
CA HIS A 27 -1.36 -16.42 -17.13
C HIS A 27 -0.15 -15.95 -16.31
N SER A 28 0.31 -16.74 -15.34
CA SER A 28 1.47 -16.41 -14.47
C SER A 28 2.80 -16.28 -15.22
N HIS A 29 2.87 -16.82 -16.44
CA HIS A 29 4.04 -16.73 -17.32
C HIS A 29 4.15 -15.38 -18.04
N ILE A 30 3.09 -14.56 -18.04
CA ILE A 30 3.06 -13.26 -18.70
C ILE A 30 3.71 -12.24 -17.78
N ARG A 31 4.75 -11.56 -18.27
CA ARG A 31 5.53 -10.56 -17.53
C ARG A 31 5.44 -9.15 -18.16
N GLY A 32 4.62 -8.99 -19.19
CA GLY A 32 4.42 -7.73 -19.91
C GLY A 32 3.89 -7.95 -21.33
N LEU A 33 3.82 -6.88 -22.12
CA LEU A 33 3.31 -6.92 -23.51
C LEU A 33 4.36 -7.38 -24.55
N GLY A 34 5.64 -7.42 -24.18
CA GLY A 34 6.75 -7.84 -25.04
C GLY A 34 7.01 -6.89 -26.22
N LEU A 35 6.78 -5.59 -26.03
CA LEU A 35 7.01 -4.55 -27.02
C LEU A 35 8.41 -3.96 -26.88
N ASP A 36 8.92 -3.35 -27.94
CA ASP A 36 10.09 -2.47 -27.87
C ASP A 36 9.70 -1.00 -27.64
N ASP A 37 10.69 -0.11 -27.62
CA ASP A 37 10.50 1.33 -27.36
C ASP A 37 9.64 2.03 -28.45
N ALA A 38 9.63 1.46 -29.66
CA ALA A 38 8.83 1.91 -30.80
C ALA A 38 7.39 1.35 -30.78
N LEU A 39 7.01 0.59 -29.74
CA LEU A 39 5.74 -0.14 -29.61
C LEU A 39 5.58 -1.28 -30.64
N GLU A 40 6.68 -1.79 -31.20
CA GLU A 40 6.64 -2.94 -32.08
C GLU A 40 6.70 -4.24 -31.27
N PRO A 41 5.78 -5.18 -31.50
CA PRO A 41 5.76 -6.45 -30.79
C PRO A 41 6.87 -7.37 -31.29
N ARG A 42 7.70 -7.87 -30.37
CA ARG A 42 8.63 -8.95 -30.68
C ARG A 42 7.87 -10.27 -30.81
N GLU A 43 8.30 -11.14 -31.74
CA GLU A 43 7.70 -12.45 -31.99
C GLU A 43 7.49 -13.28 -30.71
N VAL A 44 8.52 -13.33 -29.85
CA VAL A 44 8.49 -13.98 -28.53
C VAL A 44 9.16 -13.05 -27.52
N SER A 45 8.41 -12.55 -26.53
CA SER A 45 8.96 -11.70 -25.48
C SER A 45 8.01 -11.60 -24.27
N GLN A 46 8.56 -11.52 -23.06
CA GLN A 46 7.81 -11.33 -21.80
C GLN A 46 6.64 -12.32 -21.59
N GLY A 47 6.77 -13.55 -22.09
CA GLY A 47 5.72 -14.58 -22.01
C GLY A 47 4.62 -14.47 -23.07
N MET A 48 4.65 -13.43 -23.92
CA MET A 48 3.73 -13.24 -25.03
C MET A 48 4.33 -13.77 -26.34
N VAL A 49 3.50 -14.46 -27.14
CA VAL A 49 3.88 -15.01 -28.46
C VAL A 49 2.78 -14.67 -29.47
N GLY A 50 3.17 -14.18 -30.65
CA GLY A 50 2.23 -13.83 -31.71
C GLY A 50 1.30 -12.65 -31.32
N GLN A 51 0.06 -12.64 -31.85
CA GLN A 51 -0.95 -11.57 -31.66
C GLN A 51 -0.40 -10.15 -31.88
N ALA A 52 0.47 -9.98 -32.89
CA ALA A 52 1.18 -8.72 -33.13
C ALA A 52 0.25 -7.49 -33.26
N PRO A 53 -0.85 -7.51 -34.05
CA PRO A 53 -1.73 -6.35 -34.16
C PRO A 53 -2.37 -5.95 -32.83
N ALA A 54 -2.82 -6.94 -32.05
CA ALA A 54 -3.48 -6.71 -30.77
C ALA A 54 -2.50 -6.22 -29.69
N ARG A 55 -1.27 -6.77 -29.66
CA ARG A 55 -0.20 -6.31 -28.75
C ARG A 55 0.27 -4.90 -29.07
N ARG A 56 0.40 -4.56 -30.36
CA ARG A 56 0.72 -3.18 -30.78
C ARG A 56 -0.38 -2.20 -30.34
N ALA A 57 -1.65 -2.56 -30.55
CA ALA A 57 -2.78 -1.75 -30.08
C ALA A 57 -2.80 -1.61 -28.55
N ALA A 58 -2.55 -2.70 -27.81
CA ALA A 58 -2.41 -2.68 -26.36
C ALA A 58 -1.24 -1.79 -25.89
N GLY A 59 -0.16 -1.72 -26.65
CA GLY A 59 0.96 -0.80 -26.41
C GLY A 59 0.58 0.68 -26.49
N VAL A 60 -0.30 1.03 -27.44
CA VAL A 60 -0.86 2.38 -27.54
C VAL A 60 -1.72 2.68 -26.30
N VAL A 61 -2.58 1.75 -25.91
CA VAL A 61 -3.41 1.87 -24.70
C VAL A 61 -2.55 2.02 -23.45
N TYR A 62 -1.49 1.22 -23.33
CA TYR A 62 -0.51 1.32 -22.24
C TYR A 62 0.09 2.73 -22.14
N LYS A 63 0.56 3.31 -23.26
CA LYS A 63 1.08 4.68 -23.27
C LYS A 63 0.00 5.71 -22.90
N MET A 64 -1.24 5.54 -23.36
CA MET A 64 -2.34 6.44 -22.99
C MET A 64 -2.60 6.41 -21.47
N ILE A 65 -2.55 5.24 -20.84
CA ILE A 65 -2.73 5.09 -19.39
C ILE A 65 -1.55 5.75 -18.65
N GLN A 66 -0.31 5.48 -19.10
CA GLN A 66 0.90 6.04 -18.49
C GLN A 66 0.94 7.58 -18.58
N GLU A 67 0.45 8.17 -19.67
CA GLU A 67 0.35 9.63 -19.81
C GLU A 67 -0.70 10.25 -18.88
N GLY A 68 -1.76 9.50 -18.51
CA GLY A 68 -2.78 9.94 -17.55
C GLY A 68 -3.61 11.16 -17.96
N LYS A 69 -3.51 11.64 -19.20
CA LYS A 69 -4.22 12.85 -19.68
C LYS A 69 -5.69 12.62 -20.04
N ILE A 70 -6.08 11.37 -20.25
CA ILE A 70 -7.43 10.97 -20.68
C ILE A 70 -8.00 10.00 -19.66
N ALA A 71 -9.25 10.20 -19.26
CA ALA A 71 -9.99 9.32 -18.35
C ALA A 71 -11.36 8.94 -18.95
N GLY A 72 -11.97 7.87 -18.42
CA GLY A 72 -13.34 7.47 -18.79
C GLY A 72 -13.48 6.91 -20.21
N ARG A 73 -12.45 6.22 -20.72
CA ARG A 73 -12.48 5.55 -22.04
C ARG A 73 -12.72 4.06 -21.86
N ALA A 74 -13.54 3.48 -22.73
CA ALA A 74 -13.77 2.05 -22.80
C ALA A 74 -13.04 1.45 -24.01
N ILE A 75 -12.44 0.28 -23.82
CA ILE A 75 -11.76 -0.49 -24.87
C ILE A 75 -12.34 -1.90 -24.85
N LEU A 76 -12.77 -2.37 -26.02
CA LEU A 76 -13.33 -3.71 -26.17
C LEU A 76 -12.32 -4.64 -26.86
N LEU A 77 -11.92 -5.71 -26.17
CA LEU A 77 -11.15 -6.80 -26.77
C LEU A 77 -12.11 -7.89 -27.26
N ALA A 78 -12.32 -7.96 -28.57
CA ALA A 78 -13.19 -8.95 -29.20
C ALA A 78 -12.37 -10.00 -29.97
N GLY A 79 -12.83 -11.26 -29.95
CA GLY A 79 -12.16 -12.36 -30.63
C GLY A 79 -12.70 -13.72 -30.19
N GLN A 80 -12.35 -14.78 -30.91
CA GLN A 80 -12.75 -16.15 -30.60
C GLN A 80 -12.23 -16.60 -29.22
N PRO A 81 -12.84 -17.63 -28.58
CA PRO A 81 -12.26 -18.26 -27.40
C PRO A 81 -10.83 -18.74 -27.65
N GLY A 82 -9.94 -18.59 -26.68
CA GLY A 82 -8.55 -19.03 -26.79
C GLY A 82 -7.60 -18.09 -27.56
N THR A 83 -8.06 -16.95 -28.07
CA THR A 83 -7.19 -15.99 -28.79
C THR A 83 -6.34 -15.08 -27.90
N GLY A 84 -6.32 -15.30 -26.58
CA GLY A 84 -5.46 -14.55 -25.65
C GLY A 84 -5.97 -13.17 -25.24
N LYS A 85 -7.28 -12.92 -25.24
CA LYS A 85 -7.87 -11.64 -24.77
C LYS A 85 -7.46 -11.30 -23.33
N THR A 86 -7.71 -12.23 -22.41
CA THR A 86 -7.33 -12.11 -20.99
C THR A 86 -5.80 -12.04 -20.83
N ALA A 87 -5.05 -12.76 -21.66
CA ALA A 87 -3.58 -12.69 -21.68
C ALA A 87 -3.06 -11.28 -22.02
N ILE A 88 -3.67 -10.60 -23.00
CA ILE A 88 -3.31 -9.21 -23.34
C ILE A 88 -3.63 -8.26 -22.18
N ALA A 89 -4.80 -8.41 -21.55
CA ALA A 89 -5.18 -7.59 -20.39
C ALA A 89 -4.19 -7.76 -19.23
N MET A 90 -3.78 -9.00 -18.94
CA MET A 90 -2.74 -9.27 -17.94
C MET A 90 -1.36 -8.75 -18.36
N GLY A 91 -1.05 -8.78 -19.66
CA GLY A 91 0.16 -8.14 -20.18
C GLY A 91 0.18 -6.63 -19.94
N ILE A 92 -0.96 -5.95 -20.10
CA ILE A 92 -1.12 -4.52 -19.75
C ILE A 92 -0.91 -4.33 -18.24
N ALA A 93 -1.55 -5.14 -17.40
CA ALA A 93 -1.42 -5.07 -15.95
C ALA A 93 0.05 -5.17 -15.49
N GLN A 94 0.77 -6.17 -16.01
CA GLN A 94 2.18 -6.39 -15.68
C GLN A 94 3.09 -5.27 -16.21
N ALA A 95 2.74 -4.66 -17.36
CA ALA A 95 3.51 -3.55 -17.92
C ALA A 95 3.33 -2.22 -17.16
N LEU A 96 2.15 -1.99 -16.54
CA LEU A 96 1.85 -0.79 -15.76
C LEU A 96 2.53 -0.75 -14.39
N GLY A 97 3.03 -1.90 -13.91
CA GLY A 97 3.71 -2.03 -12.62
C GLY A 97 2.76 -1.99 -11.42
N GLU A 98 3.33 -2.13 -10.22
CA GLU A 98 2.57 -2.25 -8.98
C GLU A 98 1.96 -0.93 -8.50
N ASP A 99 2.50 0.20 -8.95
CA ASP A 99 2.03 1.54 -8.59
C ASP A 99 0.70 1.93 -9.25
N THR A 100 0.29 1.22 -10.32
CA THR A 100 -0.93 1.51 -11.06
C THR A 100 -2.03 0.52 -10.65
N PRO A 101 -3.16 0.98 -10.10
CA PRO A 101 -4.26 0.09 -9.73
C PRO A 101 -4.78 -0.67 -10.95
N PHE A 102 -4.79 -1.99 -10.89
CA PHE A 102 -5.38 -2.85 -11.91
C PHE A 102 -6.41 -3.76 -11.26
N ASN A 103 -7.70 -3.49 -11.49
CA ASN A 103 -8.79 -4.28 -10.95
C ASN A 103 -9.36 -5.21 -12.04
N THR A 104 -9.50 -6.48 -11.71
CA THR A 104 -10.14 -7.47 -12.59
C THR A 104 -11.42 -7.94 -11.95
N ILE A 105 -12.51 -7.90 -12.71
CA ILE A 105 -13.80 -8.46 -12.31
C ILE A 105 -14.33 -9.36 -13.43
N ALA A 106 -15.06 -10.40 -13.08
CA ALA A 106 -15.89 -11.12 -14.04
C ALA A 106 -17.28 -10.47 -14.12
N GLY A 107 -17.90 -10.48 -15.29
CA GLY A 107 -19.27 -9.95 -15.47
C GLY A 107 -20.28 -10.63 -14.53
N SER A 108 -20.04 -11.91 -14.19
CA SER A 108 -20.85 -12.67 -13.23
C SER A 108 -20.69 -12.22 -11.76
N GLU A 109 -19.56 -11.62 -11.38
CA GLU A 109 -19.29 -11.15 -10.00
C GLU A 109 -20.11 -9.91 -9.63
N ILE A 110 -20.63 -9.19 -10.63
CA ILE A 110 -21.49 -8.01 -10.42
C ILE A 110 -22.87 -8.42 -9.88
N PHE A 111 -23.29 -9.66 -10.11
CA PHE A 111 -24.55 -10.19 -9.60
C PHE A 111 -24.38 -10.68 -8.17
N SER A 112 -24.71 -9.81 -7.20
CA SER A 112 -24.70 -10.14 -5.77
C SER A 112 -26.12 -10.10 -5.17
N LEU A 113 -26.34 -10.90 -4.12
CA LEU A 113 -27.54 -10.81 -3.27
C LEU A 113 -27.38 -9.76 -2.15
N GLU A 114 -26.14 -9.39 -1.82
CA GLU A 114 -25.82 -8.51 -0.69
C GLU A 114 -25.86 -7.03 -1.06
N MET A 115 -25.60 -6.71 -2.34
CA MET A 115 -25.58 -5.34 -2.85
C MET A 115 -26.18 -5.24 -4.24
N SER A 116 -26.68 -4.06 -4.60
CA SER A 116 -27.16 -3.80 -5.95
C SER A 116 -26.04 -3.86 -7.00
N LYS A 117 -26.40 -4.23 -8.24
CA LYS A 117 -25.47 -4.28 -9.39
C LYS A 117 -24.79 -2.95 -9.64
N THR A 118 -25.55 -1.85 -9.53
CA THR A 118 -25.01 -0.48 -9.65
C THR A 118 -23.97 -0.19 -8.58
N GLU A 119 -24.19 -0.67 -7.36
CA GLU A 119 -23.23 -0.50 -6.26
C GLU A 119 -21.97 -1.33 -6.51
N ALA A 120 -22.10 -2.60 -6.93
CA ALA A 120 -20.96 -3.44 -7.28
C ALA A 120 -20.08 -2.81 -8.38
N LEU A 121 -20.72 -2.30 -9.44
CA LEU A 121 -20.03 -1.56 -10.51
C LEU A 121 -19.36 -0.28 -9.99
N THR A 122 -20.05 0.48 -9.15
CA THR A 122 -19.49 1.72 -8.59
C THR A 122 -18.28 1.44 -7.73
N GLN A 123 -18.33 0.39 -6.90
CA GLN A 123 -17.18 -0.07 -6.13
C GLN A 123 -16.03 -0.50 -7.04
N ALA A 124 -16.31 -1.25 -8.12
CA ALA A 124 -15.28 -1.67 -9.07
C ALA A 124 -14.58 -0.47 -9.75
N PHE A 125 -15.32 0.56 -10.14
CA PHE A 125 -14.74 1.81 -10.66
C PHE A 125 -13.88 2.51 -9.61
N ARG A 126 -14.36 2.62 -8.36
CA ARG A 126 -13.63 3.30 -7.28
C ARG A 126 -12.39 2.54 -6.80
N ARG A 127 -12.39 1.20 -6.88
CA ARG A 127 -11.19 0.37 -6.66
C ARG A 127 -10.11 0.59 -7.72
N SER A 128 -10.52 0.96 -8.93
CA SER A 128 -9.63 1.16 -10.08
C SER A 128 -9.02 2.57 -10.14
N ILE A 129 -9.31 3.43 -9.16
CA ILE A 129 -8.77 4.78 -9.08
C ILE A 129 -7.97 4.88 -7.78
N GLY A 130 -6.66 5.13 -7.92
CA GLY A 130 -5.74 5.30 -6.81
C GLY A 130 -5.57 6.76 -6.43
N VAL A 131 -5.33 6.99 -5.15
CA VAL A 131 -4.88 8.27 -4.59
C VAL A 131 -3.51 8.00 -3.98
N ARG A 132 -2.49 8.62 -4.56
CA ARG A 132 -1.12 8.59 -4.06
C ARG A 132 -0.91 9.78 -3.14
N ILE A 133 -0.75 9.48 -1.86
CA ILE A 133 -0.52 10.44 -0.79
C ILE A 133 0.98 10.40 -0.46
N MET A 134 1.61 11.57 -0.44
CA MET A 134 3.01 11.70 -0.03
C MET A 134 3.04 12.32 1.35
N GLU A 135 3.58 11.58 2.32
CA GLU A 135 3.71 12.04 3.69
C GLU A 135 5.18 12.12 4.07
N GLU A 136 5.59 13.28 4.58
CA GLU A 136 6.91 13.44 5.19
C GLU A 136 6.83 13.02 6.65
N THR A 137 7.53 11.94 7.00
CA THR A 137 7.66 11.48 8.38
C THR A 137 9.08 11.66 8.87
N GLU A 138 9.23 12.14 10.11
CA GLU A 138 10.51 12.17 10.78
C GLU A 138 10.74 10.85 11.51
N ILE A 139 11.74 10.10 11.06
CA ILE A 139 12.11 8.81 11.65
C ILE A 139 13.43 8.96 12.41
N ILE A 140 13.54 8.27 13.54
CA ILE A 140 14.81 8.04 14.23
C ILE A 140 15.25 6.61 13.94
N GLU A 141 16.44 6.43 13.39
CA GLU A 141 17.01 5.13 13.06
C GLU A 141 18.37 4.96 13.74
N GLY A 142 18.51 3.94 14.59
CA GLY A 142 19.75 3.70 15.33
C GLY A 142 19.83 2.33 15.99
N GLU A 143 21.04 1.97 16.40
CA GLU A 143 21.31 0.84 17.30
C GLU A 143 21.06 1.26 18.76
N VAL A 144 20.40 0.40 19.51
CA VAL A 144 20.15 0.60 20.94
C VAL A 144 21.41 0.23 21.74
N VAL A 145 22.02 1.20 22.39
CA VAL A 145 23.18 0.98 23.28
C VAL A 145 22.71 0.49 24.65
N GLU A 146 21.74 1.19 25.22
CA GLU A 146 21.20 0.96 26.57
C GLU A 146 19.75 1.46 26.68
N ILE A 147 18.95 0.78 27.51
CA ILE A 147 17.60 1.20 27.89
C ILE A 147 17.53 1.22 29.42
N GLN A 148 17.22 2.37 29.99
CA GLN A 148 16.98 2.55 31.43
C GLN A 148 15.49 2.87 31.63
N VAL A 149 14.81 2.11 32.49
CA VAL A 149 13.40 2.33 32.81
C VAL A 149 13.27 2.52 34.31
N ASP A 150 12.92 3.73 34.72
CA ASP A 150 12.64 4.07 36.10
C ASP A 150 11.18 3.72 36.38
N THR A 151 10.98 2.59 37.07
CA THR A 151 9.66 2.16 37.51
C THR A 151 9.46 2.63 38.95
N PRO A 152 8.57 3.60 39.20
CA PRO A 152 8.37 4.09 40.56
C PRO A 152 7.70 3.04 41.45
N ALA A 153 8.10 3.00 42.72
CA ALA A 153 7.46 2.19 43.74
C ALA A 153 6.00 2.67 43.98
N GLU A 154 5.12 1.74 44.39
CA GLU A 154 3.67 1.96 44.56
C GLU A 154 3.35 3.31 45.19
N GLY A 155 2.76 4.24 44.41
CA GLY A 155 2.15 5.45 44.97
C GLY A 155 2.16 6.72 44.12
N ALA A 156 3.23 7.07 43.39
CA ALA A 156 3.23 8.30 42.57
C ALA A 156 4.47 8.45 41.67
N SER A 157 4.35 8.07 40.39
CA SER A 157 4.86 8.81 39.21
C SER A 157 4.52 8.01 37.96
N GLU A 158 4.41 8.68 36.81
CA GLU A 158 4.32 8.00 35.52
C GLU A 158 5.66 7.29 35.22
N LYS A 159 5.63 6.14 34.54
CA LYS A 159 6.85 5.43 34.14
C LYS A 159 7.68 6.37 33.28
N SER A 160 8.95 6.57 33.64
CA SER A 160 9.89 7.34 32.85
C SER A 160 11.12 6.49 32.55
N GLY A 161 11.85 6.83 31.52
CA GLY A 161 13.03 6.08 31.14
C GLY A 161 13.93 6.88 30.22
N ARG A 162 15.08 6.30 29.88
CA ARG A 162 16.02 6.84 28.92
C ARG A 162 16.45 5.74 27.97
N ILE A 163 16.62 6.09 26.71
CA ILE A 163 17.23 5.22 25.70
C ILE A 163 18.42 5.92 25.10
N THR A 164 19.51 5.18 24.96
CA THR A 164 20.71 5.64 24.25
C THR A 164 20.72 4.96 22.89
N LEU A 165 20.67 5.76 21.82
CA LEU A 165 20.72 5.30 20.44
C LEU A 165 22.03 5.77 19.79
N CYS A 166 22.65 4.89 19.00
CA CYS A 166 23.84 5.24 18.23
C CYS A 166 23.71 4.87 16.75
N THR A 167 24.36 5.66 15.91
CA THR A 167 24.73 5.33 14.53
C THR A 167 26.26 5.19 14.49
N THR A 168 26.83 4.96 13.31
CA THR A 168 28.29 4.99 13.14
C THR A 168 28.89 6.35 13.46
N ASP A 169 28.12 7.42 13.34
CA ASP A 169 28.62 8.80 13.34
C ASP A 169 28.26 9.57 14.61
N MET A 170 27.19 9.18 15.31
CA MET A 170 26.71 9.88 16.50
C MET A 170 26.02 8.97 17.52
N GLU A 171 26.02 9.41 18.77
CA GLU A 171 25.31 8.78 19.89
C GLU A 171 24.48 9.85 20.60
N THR A 172 23.20 9.57 20.83
CA THR A 172 22.30 10.48 21.54
C THR A 172 21.43 9.74 22.54
N VAL A 173 21.09 10.46 23.62
CA VAL A 173 20.22 9.97 24.70
C VAL A 173 18.86 10.64 24.55
N TYR A 174 17.79 9.84 24.53
CA TYR A 174 16.41 10.30 24.50
C TYR A 174 15.70 9.94 25.80
N ASP A 175 14.97 10.89 26.38
CA ASP A 175 14.04 10.60 27.47
C ASP A 175 12.76 9.95 26.91
N LEU A 176 12.30 8.90 27.56
CA LEU A 176 11.14 8.11 27.19
C LEU A 176 9.98 8.37 28.15
N GLY A 177 8.79 8.61 27.57
CA GLY A 177 7.53 8.60 28.31
C GLY A 177 6.91 7.20 28.39
N THR A 178 5.89 7.04 29.24
CA THR A 178 5.17 5.78 29.50
C THR A 178 4.78 5.02 28.22
N LYS A 179 4.21 5.71 27.22
CA LYS A 179 3.76 5.09 25.96
C LYS A 179 4.91 4.45 25.17
N MET A 180 6.07 5.11 25.12
CA MET A 180 7.23 4.60 24.40
C MET A 180 7.87 3.41 25.13
N ILE A 181 7.88 3.44 26.46
CA ILE A 181 8.35 2.32 27.28
C ILE A 181 7.48 1.08 27.03
N ASP A 182 6.17 1.23 27.05
CA ASP A 182 5.25 0.12 26.80
C ASP A 182 5.40 -0.41 25.35
N ALA A 183 5.67 0.47 24.37
CA ALA A 183 5.93 0.07 22.99
C ALA A 183 7.26 -0.71 22.84
N LEU A 184 8.34 -0.27 23.49
CA LEU A 184 9.62 -0.99 23.52
C LEU A 184 9.49 -2.37 24.16
N GLN A 185 8.71 -2.47 25.25
CA GLN A 185 8.43 -3.74 25.92
C GLN A 185 7.59 -4.67 25.04
N LYS A 186 6.59 -4.13 24.33
CA LYS A 186 5.75 -4.90 23.39
C LYS A 186 6.57 -5.50 22.25
N GLU A 187 7.48 -4.72 21.67
CA GLU A 187 8.36 -5.15 20.58
C GLU A 187 9.61 -5.93 21.08
N LYS A 188 9.74 -6.13 22.39
CA LYS A 188 10.87 -6.82 23.05
C LYS A 188 12.23 -6.29 22.58
N VAL A 189 12.35 -4.96 22.58
CA VAL A 189 13.59 -4.27 22.21
C VAL A 189 14.60 -4.40 23.35
N SER A 190 15.85 -4.69 22.99
CA SER A 190 16.97 -4.92 23.88
C SER A 190 18.24 -4.23 23.36
N ALA A 191 19.24 -4.11 24.23
CA ALA A 191 20.53 -3.56 23.83
C ALA A 191 21.17 -4.40 22.69
N GLY A 192 21.67 -3.71 21.67
CA GLY A 192 22.19 -4.25 20.43
C GLY A 192 21.16 -4.47 19.32
N ASP A 193 19.89 -4.12 19.53
CA ASP A 193 18.89 -4.12 18.45
C ASP A 193 18.98 -2.84 17.61
N VAL A 194 18.76 -2.97 16.30
CA VAL A 194 18.59 -1.83 15.38
C VAL A 194 17.10 -1.57 15.22
N ILE A 195 16.67 -0.36 15.56
CA ILE A 195 15.26 0.03 15.56
C ILE A 195 15.02 1.30 14.75
N THR A 196 13.80 1.43 14.24
CA THR A 196 13.28 2.68 13.69
C THR A 196 12.10 3.15 14.54
N ILE A 197 12.11 4.43 14.92
CA ILE A 197 11.04 5.08 15.65
C ILE A 197 10.46 6.17 14.75
N ASP A 198 9.18 6.07 14.41
CA ASP A 198 8.47 7.18 13.80
C ASP A 198 8.05 8.18 14.90
N LYS A 199 8.51 9.43 14.79
CA LYS A 199 8.25 10.47 15.78
C LYS A 199 6.78 10.87 15.87
N ALA A 200 6.06 10.82 14.76
CA ALA A 200 4.67 11.26 14.70
C ALA A 200 3.73 10.21 15.31
N SER A 201 3.90 8.94 14.92
CA SER A 201 3.06 7.84 15.40
C SER A 201 3.53 7.23 16.72
N GLY A 202 4.80 7.42 17.08
CA GLY A 202 5.44 6.73 18.21
C GLY A 202 5.61 5.23 17.96
N LYS A 203 5.45 4.77 16.71
CA LYS A 203 5.60 3.36 16.35
C LYS A 203 7.06 2.98 16.30
N ILE A 204 7.38 1.88 16.96
CA ILE A 204 8.72 1.30 17.01
C ILE A 204 8.73 0.04 16.16
N THR A 205 9.69 -0.05 15.24
CA THR A 205 9.90 -1.25 14.41
C THR A 205 11.31 -1.76 14.61
N LYS A 206 11.43 -3.03 15.02
CA LYS A 206 12.72 -3.72 15.15
C LYS A 206 13.16 -4.25 13.79
N LEU A 207 14.22 -3.66 13.24
CA LEU A 207 14.78 -4.06 11.94
C LEU A 207 15.60 -5.36 12.06
N GLY A 208 16.31 -5.50 13.17
CA GLY A 208 17.12 -6.67 13.46
C GLY A 208 18.10 -6.41 14.59
N ARG A 209 19.15 -7.23 14.66
CA ARG A 209 20.21 -7.12 15.64
C ARG A 209 21.52 -6.70 14.99
N SER A 210 22.26 -5.83 15.67
CA SER A 210 23.56 -5.37 15.21
C SER A 210 24.58 -6.51 15.15
N PHE A 211 25.45 -6.48 14.13
CA PHE A 211 26.53 -7.44 13.98
C PHE A 211 27.58 -7.34 15.08
N THR A 212 27.84 -6.12 15.59
CA THR A 212 28.92 -5.86 16.56
C THR A 212 28.66 -6.49 17.92
N ARG A 213 27.39 -6.55 18.35
CA ARG A 213 26.95 -7.14 19.64
C ARG A 213 26.36 -8.54 19.54
N SER A 214 26.59 -9.23 18.41
CA SER A 214 26.09 -10.59 18.19
C SER A 214 26.73 -11.66 19.08
N ARG A 215 27.92 -11.40 19.65
CA ARG A 215 28.69 -12.38 20.43
C ARG A 215 28.30 -12.48 21.91
N ASP A 216 27.62 -11.48 22.46
CA ASP A 216 27.38 -11.38 23.91
C ASP A 216 26.12 -12.13 24.38
N TYR A 217 25.35 -12.72 23.47
CA TYR A 217 24.11 -13.42 23.77
C TYR A 217 24.11 -14.85 23.23
N ASP A 218 24.26 -15.82 24.13
CA ASP A 218 24.36 -17.26 23.86
C ASP A 218 23.02 -17.92 23.49
N ALA A 219 21.88 -17.24 23.72
CA ALA A 219 20.53 -17.73 23.45
C ALA A 219 19.88 -17.05 22.23
N MET A 220 20.54 -17.10 21.06
CA MET A 220 19.97 -16.60 19.81
C MET A 220 18.99 -17.62 19.23
N GLY A 221 17.71 -17.24 19.10
CA GLY A 221 16.75 -18.04 18.35
C GLY A 221 17.10 -18.09 16.86
N PRO A 222 16.79 -19.18 16.13
CA PRO A 222 17.17 -19.40 14.72
C PRO A 222 16.59 -18.38 13.71
N GLN A 223 15.88 -17.35 14.15
CA GLN A 223 15.26 -16.31 13.33
C GLN A 223 15.77 -14.89 13.59
N THR A 224 16.90 -14.74 14.30
CA THR A 224 17.47 -13.39 14.52
C THR A 224 18.07 -12.85 13.21
N ARG A 225 17.42 -11.84 12.64
CA ARG A 225 17.91 -11.12 11.46
C ARG A 225 19.01 -10.15 11.89
N PHE A 226 20.19 -10.29 11.33
CA PHE A 226 21.30 -9.37 11.56
C PHE A 226 21.26 -8.21 10.55
N VAL A 227 21.46 -7.00 11.04
CA VAL A 227 21.44 -5.75 10.26
C VAL A 227 22.67 -4.94 10.65
N GLN A 228 23.23 -4.19 9.70
CA GLN A 228 24.35 -3.30 9.97
C GLN A 228 23.90 -2.10 10.80
N CYS A 229 24.83 -1.54 11.59
CA CYS A 229 24.60 -0.27 12.28
C CYS A 229 24.26 0.79 11.24
N PRO A 230 23.18 1.56 11.42
CA PRO A 230 22.85 2.64 10.49
C PRO A 230 23.95 3.70 10.48
N GLU A 231 24.20 4.29 9.30
CA GLU A 231 25.15 5.39 9.11
C GLU A 231 24.44 6.75 9.08
N GLY A 232 25.18 7.82 9.37
CA GLY A 232 24.69 9.19 9.31
C GLY A 232 23.97 9.67 10.57
N GLU A 233 23.11 10.66 10.38
CA GLU A 233 22.30 11.24 11.46
C GLU A 233 21.24 10.27 11.97
N LEU A 234 21.04 10.25 13.29
CA LEU A 234 20.01 9.45 13.95
C LEU A 234 18.60 9.83 13.48
N GLN A 235 18.35 11.12 13.26
CA GLN A 235 17.06 11.63 12.79
C GLN A 235 17.10 11.88 11.29
N LYS A 236 16.21 11.23 10.55
CA LYS A 236 16.10 11.34 9.09
C LYS A 236 14.67 11.74 8.73
N ARG A 237 14.53 12.55 7.68
CA ARG A 237 13.23 12.80 7.04
C ARG A 237 13.04 11.76 5.95
N LYS A 238 11.93 11.04 6.01
CA LYS A 238 11.57 10.02 5.02
C LYS A 238 10.22 10.40 4.41
N GLU A 239 10.22 10.57 3.11
CA GLU A 239 8.99 10.62 2.32
C GLU A 239 8.46 9.19 2.17
N VAL A 240 7.27 8.95 2.70
CA VAL A 240 6.55 7.69 2.53
C VAL A 240 5.40 7.94 1.57
N VAL A 241 5.39 7.17 0.49
CA VAL A 241 4.34 7.24 -0.53
C VAL A 241 3.35 6.12 -0.26
N HIS A 242 2.11 6.49 0.02
CA HIS A 242 1.01 5.54 0.18
C HIS A 242 0.08 5.65 -1.02
N VAL A 243 -0.24 4.51 -1.64
CA VAL A 243 -1.24 4.43 -2.71
C VAL A 243 -2.45 3.71 -2.15
N VAL A 244 -3.59 4.42 -2.09
CA VAL A 244 -4.85 3.91 -1.56
C VAL A 244 -5.94 4.13 -2.60
N SER A 245 -6.83 3.17 -2.80
CA SER A 245 -7.95 3.30 -3.73
C SER A 245 -9.06 4.20 -3.16
N LEU A 246 -9.84 4.85 -4.04
CA LEU A 246 -11.01 5.63 -3.60
C LEU A 246 -12.03 4.77 -2.84
N HIS A 247 -12.15 3.49 -3.20
CA HIS A 247 -13.05 2.57 -2.50
C HIS A 247 -12.60 2.29 -1.06
N GLU A 248 -11.29 2.14 -0.81
CA GLU A 248 -10.78 1.94 0.55
C GLU A 248 -11.08 3.16 1.43
N ILE A 249 -10.88 4.37 0.88
CA ILE A 249 -11.21 5.62 1.57
C ILE A 249 -12.72 5.68 1.87
N ASP A 250 -13.58 5.28 0.94
CA ASP A 250 -15.03 5.19 1.16
C ASP A 250 -15.39 4.28 2.32
N VAL A 251 -14.88 3.05 2.31
CA VAL A 251 -15.25 2.03 3.29
C VAL A 251 -14.81 2.47 4.68
N ILE A 252 -13.57 2.96 4.81
CA ILE A 252 -13.02 3.47 6.08
C ILE A 252 -13.89 4.58 6.66
N ASN A 253 -14.35 5.53 5.83
CA ASN A 253 -15.13 6.68 6.29
C ASN A 253 -16.64 6.40 6.42
N SER A 254 -17.12 5.25 5.92
CA SER A 254 -18.54 4.89 5.99
C SER A 254 -18.97 4.34 7.36
N ARG A 255 -18.06 3.73 8.13
CA ARG A 255 -18.38 3.01 9.38
C ARG A 255 -17.29 3.20 10.44
N GLN A 256 -17.66 3.15 11.73
CA GLN A 256 -16.72 3.26 12.86
C GLN A 256 -15.64 2.15 12.89
N GLN A 257 -15.88 0.99 12.26
CA GLN A 257 -14.88 -0.07 12.02
C GLN A 257 -14.73 -0.40 10.53
N GLY A 258 -14.75 0.61 9.66
CA GLY A 258 -14.64 0.44 8.22
C GLY A 258 -13.39 -0.33 7.78
N PHE A 259 -12.27 -0.20 8.49
CA PHE A 259 -11.04 -0.95 8.18
C PHE A 259 -11.22 -2.46 8.22
N LEU A 260 -11.98 -3.02 9.17
CA LEU A 260 -12.19 -4.47 9.27
C LEU A 260 -13.06 -4.99 8.12
N ALA A 261 -13.99 -4.16 7.64
CA ALA A 261 -14.88 -4.49 6.52
C ALA A 261 -14.13 -4.70 5.19
N LEU A 262 -12.97 -4.04 5.02
CA LEU A 262 -12.10 -4.27 3.86
C LEU A 262 -11.60 -5.73 3.78
N PHE A 263 -11.41 -6.37 4.92
CA PHE A 263 -10.92 -7.76 4.98
C PHE A 263 -12.04 -8.79 5.03
N SER A 264 -13.18 -8.45 5.64
CA SER A 264 -14.32 -9.38 5.74
C SER A 264 -15.16 -9.44 4.46
N GLY A 265 -15.05 -8.45 3.57
CA GLY A 265 -15.89 -8.32 2.38
C GLY A 265 -17.30 -7.78 2.67
N ASP A 266 -17.66 -7.61 3.94
CA ASP A 266 -18.94 -7.04 4.38
C ASP A 266 -18.90 -5.49 4.36
N THR A 267 -18.63 -4.94 3.18
CA THR A 267 -18.64 -3.49 2.97
C THR A 267 -20.06 -2.94 2.88
N GLY A 268 -21.02 -3.77 2.44
CA GLY A 268 -22.39 -3.36 2.13
C GLY A 268 -22.46 -2.23 1.11
N GLU A 269 -23.60 -1.53 1.06
CA GLU A 269 -23.79 -0.37 0.21
C GLU A 269 -23.30 0.91 0.89
N ILE A 270 -22.54 1.72 0.13
CA ILE A 270 -21.99 2.98 0.62
C ILE A 270 -22.87 4.15 0.17
N LYS A 271 -23.27 5.00 1.12
CA LYS A 271 -24.09 6.19 0.85
C LYS A 271 -23.38 7.14 -0.11
N SER A 272 -24.14 7.73 -1.04
CA SER A 272 -23.63 8.73 -2.00
C SER A 272 -23.04 9.96 -1.31
N GLU A 273 -23.63 10.41 -0.21
CA GLU A 273 -23.15 11.56 0.57
C GLU A 273 -21.69 11.39 1.03
N VAL A 274 -21.30 10.18 1.45
CA VAL A 274 -19.94 9.86 1.88
C VAL A 274 -18.98 9.95 0.69
N ARG A 275 -19.40 9.43 -0.48
CA ARG A 275 -18.60 9.50 -1.71
C ARG A 275 -18.39 10.93 -2.18
N GLU A 276 -19.43 11.75 -2.13
CA GLU A 276 -19.36 13.16 -2.51
C GLU A 276 -18.41 13.94 -1.59
N GLN A 277 -18.50 13.71 -0.27
CA GLN A 277 -17.57 14.30 0.70
C GLN A 277 -16.12 13.87 0.44
N ILE A 278 -15.88 12.60 0.15
CA ILE A 278 -14.54 12.07 -0.16
C ILE A 278 -14.02 12.66 -1.46
N ASN A 279 -14.85 12.73 -2.50
CA ASN A 279 -14.46 13.32 -3.78
C ASN A 279 -14.06 14.79 -3.61
N ALA A 280 -14.79 15.54 -2.78
CA ALA A 280 -14.43 16.92 -2.45
C ALA A 280 -13.09 17.02 -1.71
N LYS A 281 -12.86 16.18 -0.69
CA LYS A 281 -11.60 16.14 0.06
C LYS A 281 -10.40 15.71 -0.79
N VAL A 282 -10.57 14.74 -1.68
CA VAL A 282 -9.51 14.31 -2.60
C VAL A 282 -9.19 15.40 -3.62
N ALA A 283 -10.20 16.17 -4.07
CA ALA A 283 -9.98 17.33 -4.92
C ALA A 283 -9.18 18.42 -4.18
N GLU A 284 -9.52 18.70 -2.92
CA GLU A 284 -8.77 19.63 -2.06
C GLU A 284 -7.32 19.18 -1.87
N TRP A 285 -7.07 17.92 -1.52
CA TRP A 285 -5.70 17.38 -1.37
C TRP A 285 -4.88 17.47 -2.65
N ARG A 286 -5.54 17.36 -3.81
CA ARG A 286 -4.90 17.53 -5.11
C ARG A 286 -4.54 18.98 -5.37
N GLU A 287 -5.41 19.93 -5.01
CA GLU A 287 -5.15 21.36 -5.15
C GLU A 287 -4.04 21.85 -4.21
N GLU A 288 -3.99 21.29 -3.00
CA GLU A 288 -2.93 21.54 -2.02
C GLU A 288 -1.59 20.84 -2.35
N GLY A 289 -1.58 19.93 -3.33
CA GLY A 289 -0.40 19.14 -3.69
C GLY A 289 -0.02 18.04 -2.71
N LYS A 290 -0.86 17.73 -1.72
CA LYS A 290 -0.66 16.64 -0.74
C LYS A 290 -0.92 15.26 -1.33
N ALA A 291 -1.76 15.18 -2.37
CA ALA A 291 -2.09 13.92 -3.04
C ALA A 291 -2.12 14.07 -4.56
N SER A 292 -1.87 12.97 -5.25
CA SER A 292 -2.01 12.85 -6.70
C SER A 292 -2.93 11.68 -7.05
N ILE A 293 -3.76 11.85 -8.08
CA ILE A 293 -4.67 10.79 -8.53
C ILE A 293 -3.91 9.92 -9.52
N VAL A 294 -3.89 8.62 -9.27
CA VAL A 294 -3.33 7.61 -10.18
C VAL A 294 -4.49 6.93 -10.92
N PRO A 295 -4.67 7.21 -12.22
CA PRO A 295 -5.68 6.51 -13.01
C PRO A 295 -5.26 5.05 -13.17
N GLY A 296 -6.10 4.14 -12.71
CA GLY A 296 -5.91 2.71 -12.90
C GLY A 296 -6.72 2.16 -14.07
N VAL A 297 -6.84 0.84 -14.11
CA VAL A 297 -7.54 0.09 -15.16
C VAL A 297 -8.56 -0.85 -14.52
N LEU A 298 -9.80 -0.81 -15.02
CA LEU A 298 -10.82 -1.81 -14.72
C LEU A 298 -10.95 -2.76 -15.90
N PHE A 299 -10.59 -4.02 -15.70
CA PHE A 299 -10.80 -5.09 -16.67
C PHE A 299 -12.04 -5.90 -16.28
N ILE A 300 -13.01 -5.98 -17.20
CA ILE A 300 -14.23 -6.77 -17.05
C ILE A 300 -14.16 -7.93 -18.01
N ASP A 301 -13.97 -9.15 -17.49
CA ASP A 301 -14.06 -10.35 -18.30
C ASP A 301 -15.53 -10.74 -18.51
N GLU A 302 -15.83 -11.40 -19.63
CA GLU A 302 -17.18 -11.87 -19.97
C GLU A 302 -18.26 -10.78 -19.90
N VAL A 303 -17.96 -9.56 -20.37
CA VAL A 303 -18.88 -8.39 -20.32
C VAL A 303 -20.27 -8.64 -20.92
N HIS A 304 -20.40 -9.62 -21.83
CA HIS A 304 -21.68 -10.04 -22.40
C HIS A 304 -22.65 -10.67 -21.38
N MET A 305 -22.17 -11.00 -20.18
CA MET A 305 -22.98 -11.47 -19.06
C MET A 305 -23.70 -10.33 -18.34
N LEU A 306 -23.31 -9.08 -18.55
CA LEU A 306 -24.01 -7.92 -17.97
C LEU A 306 -25.33 -7.68 -18.69
N ASP A 307 -26.35 -7.34 -17.91
CA ASP A 307 -27.64 -6.96 -18.47
C ASP A 307 -27.61 -5.53 -19.04
N ILE A 308 -28.42 -5.32 -20.08
CA ILE A 308 -28.61 -4.02 -20.76
C ILE A 308 -29.77 -3.27 -20.10
#